data_AF-A0A410WYM4-F1
#
_entry.id   AF-A0A410WYM4-F1
#
_cell.length_a   1.000
_cell.length_b   1.000
_cell.length_c   1.000
_cell.angle_alpha   90.00
_cell.angle_beta   90.00
_cell.angle_gamma   90.00
#
_symmetry.space_group_name_H-M   'P 1'
#
loop_
_entity.id
_entity.type
_entity.pdbx_description
1 polymer ?
#
loop_
_entity_poly.entity_id
_entity_poly.type
_entity_poly.pdbx_seq_one_letter_code
_entity_poly.pdbx_strand_id
1 'polypeptide(L)'
;MKTYIEQASQNTRLQEGTQVIEQLLLECYLNPGISTKGLARKTLLPTPVTAAIKRELIKAGALVQDRGVRCTADGLAWIEREWGYGGLDHSLYYDLLDETTWIESLKDILVILEELFALRPSVDVQIDQSKCTPETSLRRAILCLKQHALIGKKILCVGDDDLVSVSIGLLLQRLFPDGGHTVTHVDVLDIDERFLRYIETIAKERGLPIGCHQLDLREPLPENLHGQFDCFFTDPPYTLQGMGLFVSRGIQALKREKGLPIFLSFAHKSPSFMLAMQREFVRMGLTVSANFPQFNAYEGAEMIANRSQMFILRRTDQTKPEYSETFTDALYTGEVKQTLRTYRCKQCSREVYVGIHGEFATIEQLKNEGCTGCGNDTFDMVAKKQVSQERNDKDDHTAG
;
A
#
# COMPACT_ATOMS: atom_id res chain seq x y z
N MET A 1 11.25 5.19 -31.13
CA MET A 1 10.05 4.74 -31.85
C MET A 1 8.89 4.85 -30.88
N LYS A 2 7.73 5.42 -31.27
CA LYS A 2 6.61 5.61 -30.32
C LYS A 2 6.03 4.25 -29.91
N THR A 3 5.68 4.06 -28.64
CA THR A 3 5.06 2.81 -28.16
C THR A 3 3.66 2.63 -28.76
N TYR A 4 3.10 1.41 -28.72
CA TYR A 4 1.72 1.18 -29.16
C TYR A 4 0.72 2.07 -28.40
N ILE A 5 0.97 2.31 -27.11
CA ILE A 5 0.14 3.15 -26.24
C ILE A 5 0.23 4.62 -26.66
N GLU A 6 1.42 5.13 -26.91
CA GLU A 6 1.63 6.51 -27.36
C GLU A 6 0.99 6.77 -28.72
N GLN A 7 1.11 5.82 -29.66
CA GLN A 7 0.49 5.91 -30.97
C GLN A 7 -1.04 5.93 -30.87
N ALA A 8 -1.62 5.03 -30.07
CA ALA A 8 -3.06 4.97 -29.87
C ALA A 8 -3.60 6.21 -29.14
N SER A 9 -2.86 6.71 -28.14
CA SER A 9 -3.25 7.89 -27.36
C SER A 9 -3.23 9.18 -28.18
N GLN A 10 -2.31 9.34 -29.14
CA GLN A 10 -2.26 10.55 -29.97
C GLN A 10 -3.49 10.74 -30.84
N ASN A 11 -4.13 9.64 -31.21
CA ASN A 11 -5.30 9.63 -32.09
C ASN A 11 -6.62 9.48 -31.32
N THR A 12 -6.59 9.39 -29.98
CA THR A 12 -7.76 9.26 -29.12
C THR A 12 -7.73 10.27 -27.98
N ARG A 13 -8.69 11.19 -27.95
CA ARG A 13 -8.85 12.12 -26.82
C ARG A 13 -9.62 11.44 -25.69
N LEU A 14 -8.91 10.66 -24.87
CA LEU A 14 -9.48 9.89 -23.77
C LEU A 14 -9.57 10.73 -22.49
N GLN A 15 -10.73 10.72 -21.83
CA GLN A 15 -10.91 11.42 -20.55
C GLN A 15 -10.37 10.59 -19.38
N GLU A 16 -10.37 9.28 -19.55
CA GLU A 16 -10.01 8.22 -18.61
C GLU A 16 -8.50 8.06 -18.44
N GLY A 17 -7.69 8.67 -19.32
CA GLY A 17 -6.22 8.58 -19.32
C GLY A 17 -5.68 7.49 -20.26
N THR A 18 -4.35 7.36 -20.33
CA THR A 18 -3.67 6.39 -21.20
C THR A 18 -3.75 4.94 -20.69
N GLN A 19 -3.95 4.76 -19.39
CA GLN A 19 -4.01 3.44 -18.75
C GLN A 19 -5.13 2.54 -19.28
N VAL A 20 -6.24 3.12 -19.73
CA VAL A 20 -7.31 2.30 -20.32
C VAL A 20 -6.90 1.68 -21.66
N ILE A 21 -5.93 2.28 -22.36
CA ILE A 21 -5.32 1.67 -23.56
C ILE A 21 -4.45 0.49 -23.13
N GLU A 22 -3.67 0.65 -22.05
CA GLU A 22 -2.85 -0.44 -21.51
C GLU A 22 -3.71 -1.64 -21.10
N GLN A 23 -4.77 -1.37 -20.32
CA GLN A 23 -5.72 -2.38 -19.88
C GLN A 23 -6.40 -3.06 -21.07
N LEU A 24 -6.82 -2.31 -22.10
CA LEU A 24 -7.45 -2.90 -23.27
C LEU A 24 -6.49 -3.83 -24.02
N LEU A 25 -5.24 -3.42 -24.21
CA LEU A 25 -4.22 -4.23 -24.86
C LEU A 25 -3.90 -5.49 -24.03
N LEU A 26 -3.78 -5.34 -22.71
CA LEU A 26 -3.55 -6.45 -21.80
C LEU A 26 -4.72 -7.45 -21.78
N GLU A 27 -5.97 -6.97 -21.80
CA GLU A 27 -7.14 -7.85 -21.88
C GLU A 27 -7.18 -8.65 -23.19
N CYS A 28 -6.68 -8.09 -24.30
CA CYS A 28 -6.52 -8.82 -25.55
C CYS A 28 -5.39 -9.87 -25.51
N TYR A 29 -4.34 -9.63 -24.72
CA TYR A 29 -3.25 -10.59 -24.49
C TYR A 29 -3.74 -11.77 -23.63
N LEU A 30 -4.38 -11.46 -22.50
CA LEU A 30 -4.88 -12.45 -21.56
C LEU A 30 -6.03 -13.26 -22.16
N ASN A 31 -6.94 -12.62 -22.90
CA ASN A 31 -8.13 -13.26 -23.45
C ASN A 31 -8.17 -13.20 -25.00
N PRO A 32 -7.33 -13.97 -25.71
CA PRO A 32 -7.35 -13.99 -27.18
C PRO A 32 -8.73 -14.33 -27.73
N GLY A 33 -9.25 -13.50 -28.64
CA GLY A 33 -10.57 -13.68 -29.24
C GLY A 33 -11.70 -12.96 -28.48
N ILE A 34 -11.38 -12.14 -27.48
CA ILE A 34 -12.38 -11.34 -26.75
C ILE A 34 -13.17 -10.41 -27.69
N SER A 35 -14.48 -10.32 -27.47
CA SER A 35 -15.34 -9.43 -28.25
C SER A 35 -15.17 -7.97 -27.84
N THR A 36 -15.50 -7.02 -28.72
CA THR A 36 -15.46 -5.58 -28.37
C THR A 36 -16.41 -5.25 -27.21
N LYS A 37 -17.55 -5.95 -27.08
CA LYS A 37 -18.44 -5.82 -25.92
C LYS A 37 -17.80 -6.38 -24.64
N GLY A 38 -17.08 -7.49 -24.75
CA GLY A 38 -16.31 -8.07 -23.64
C GLY A 38 -15.23 -7.12 -23.15
N LEU A 39 -14.45 -6.55 -24.07
CA LEU A 39 -13.45 -5.53 -23.75
C LEU A 39 -14.06 -4.33 -23.04
N ALA A 40 -15.17 -3.79 -23.56
CA ALA A 40 -15.88 -2.66 -22.95
C ALA A 40 -16.33 -2.97 -21.51
N ARG A 41 -16.80 -4.19 -21.25
CA ARG A 41 -17.19 -4.63 -19.90
C ARG A 41 -15.98 -4.75 -18.96
N LYS A 42 -14.85 -5.28 -19.44
CA LYS A 42 -13.63 -5.47 -18.65
C LYS A 42 -12.96 -4.13 -18.29
N THR A 43 -12.94 -3.18 -19.23
CA THR A 43 -12.32 -1.86 -19.02
C THR A 43 -13.29 -0.79 -18.52
N LEU A 44 -14.56 -1.15 -18.29
CA LEU A 44 -15.63 -0.22 -17.88
C LEU A 44 -15.80 0.99 -18.83
N LEU A 45 -15.45 0.81 -20.10
CA LEU A 45 -15.54 1.86 -21.11
C LEU A 45 -16.84 1.77 -21.92
N PRO A 46 -17.38 2.91 -22.39
CA PRO A 46 -18.43 2.88 -23.40
C PRO A 46 -17.95 2.16 -24.67
N THR A 47 -18.79 1.30 -25.23
CA THR A 47 -18.45 0.51 -26.43
C THR A 47 -17.87 1.34 -27.59
N PRO A 48 -18.36 2.56 -27.90
CA PRO A 48 -17.76 3.39 -28.94
C PRO A 48 -16.31 3.81 -28.64
N VAL A 49 -15.99 4.10 -27.37
CA VAL A 49 -14.64 4.47 -26.93
C VAL A 49 -13.72 3.25 -27.03
N THR A 50 -14.16 2.10 -26.52
CA THR A 50 -13.44 0.81 -26.66
C THR A 50 -13.15 0.49 -28.13
N ALA A 51 -14.14 0.66 -29.02
CA ALA A 51 -13.97 0.42 -30.44
C ALA A 51 -12.97 1.39 -31.10
N ALA A 52 -12.94 2.65 -30.65
CA ALA A 52 -11.97 3.63 -31.12
C ALA A 52 -10.54 3.25 -30.72
N ILE A 53 -10.29 2.98 -29.44
CA ILE A 53 -8.97 2.54 -28.94
C ILE A 53 -8.51 1.28 -29.66
N LYS A 54 -9.39 0.27 -29.76
CA LYS A 54 -9.12 -0.97 -30.49
C LYS A 54 -8.66 -0.71 -31.92
N ARG A 55 -9.35 0.17 -32.66
CA ARG A 55 -8.98 0.49 -34.05
C ARG A 55 -7.60 1.13 -34.14
N GLU A 56 -7.26 2.01 -33.21
CA GLU A 56 -5.92 2.62 -33.19
C GLU A 56 -4.82 1.60 -32.85
N LEU A 57 -5.07 0.68 -31.91
CA LEU A 57 -4.14 -0.42 -31.63
C LEU A 57 -3.98 -1.40 -32.80
N ILE A 58 -5.04 -1.64 -33.59
CA ILE A 58 -4.95 -2.41 -34.84
C ILE A 58 -4.09 -1.66 -35.88
N LYS A 59 -4.31 -0.36 -36.07
CA LYS A 59 -3.51 0.45 -37.00
C LYS A 59 -2.04 0.50 -36.60
N ALA A 60 -1.77 0.55 -35.29
CA ALA A 60 -0.41 0.53 -34.75
C ALA A 60 0.27 -0.85 -34.91
N GLY A 61 -0.47 -1.90 -35.26
CA GLY A 61 0.06 -3.25 -35.48
C GLY A 61 0.06 -4.14 -34.23
N ALA A 62 -0.46 -3.66 -33.09
CA ALA A 62 -0.49 -4.42 -31.84
C ALA A 62 -1.58 -5.50 -31.83
N LEU A 63 -2.73 -5.23 -32.46
CA LEU A 63 -3.92 -6.07 -32.45
C LEU A 63 -4.38 -6.46 -33.85
N VAL A 64 -5.12 -7.56 -33.94
CA VAL A 64 -5.82 -8.00 -35.16
C VAL A 64 -7.26 -8.40 -34.83
N GLN A 65 -8.17 -8.14 -35.79
CA GLN A 65 -9.56 -8.58 -35.72
C GLN A 65 -9.72 -9.89 -36.49
N ASP A 66 -9.92 -11.00 -35.77
CA ASP A 66 -10.21 -12.32 -36.36
C ASP A 66 -10.91 -13.22 -35.33
N ARG A 67 -12.18 -13.56 -35.61
CA ARG A 67 -13.09 -14.28 -34.69
C ARG A 67 -13.09 -13.71 -33.25
N GLY A 68 -12.99 -12.39 -33.15
CA GLY A 68 -12.71 -11.67 -31.91
C GLY A 68 -11.53 -10.73 -32.08
N VAL A 69 -10.99 -10.23 -30.97
CA VAL A 69 -9.81 -9.36 -30.95
C VAL A 69 -8.69 -10.08 -30.22
N ARG A 70 -7.48 -10.05 -30.77
CA ARG A 70 -6.28 -10.64 -30.14
C ARG A 70 -5.03 -9.88 -30.54
N CYS A 71 -3.93 -10.10 -29.82
CA CYS A 71 -2.62 -9.56 -30.18
C CYS A 71 -2.10 -10.16 -31.50
N THR A 72 -1.34 -9.36 -32.25
CA THR A 72 -0.45 -9.87 -33.30
C THR A 72 0.76 -10.56 -32.67
N ALA A 73 1.58 -11.26 -33.46
CA ALA A 73 2.83 -11.85 -32.97
C ALA A 73 3.77 -10.78 -32.37
N ASP A 74 3.90 -9.64 -33.05
CA ASP A 74 4.71 -8.51 -32.58
C ASP A 74 4.12 -7.84 -31.33
N GLY A 75 2.80 -7.70 -31.27
CA GLY A 75 2.11 -7.17 -30.09
C GLY A 75 2.29 -8.05 -28.86
N LEU A 76 2.19 -9.38 -29.03
CA LEU A 76 2.42 -10.37 -27.98
C LEU A 76 3.87 -10.31 -27.48
N ALA A 77 4.85 -10.41 -28.38
CA ALA A 77 6.26 -10.36 -28.03
C ALA A 77 6.66 -9.05 -27.35
N TRP A 78 6.01 -7.94 -27.73
CA TRP A 78 6.22 -6.64 -27.10
C TRP A 78 5.68 -6.59 -25.66
N ILE A 79 4.46 -7.09 -25.41
CA ILE A 79 3.90 -7.17 -24.04
C ILE A 79 4.78 -8.06 -23.16
N GLU A 80 5.21 -9.21 -23.69
CA GLU A 80 6.04 -10.15 -22.94
C GLU A 80 7.40 -9.56 -22.57
N ARG A 81 8.03 -8.83 -23.50
CA ARG A 81 9.36 -8.24 -23.29
C ARG A 81 9.33 -6.92 -22.53
N GLU A 82 8.50 -5.97 -22.96
CA GLU A 82 8.51 -4.61 -22.42
C GLU A 82 7.68 -4.46 -21.15
N TRP A 83 6.59 -5.23 -21.00
CA TRP A 83 5.76 -5.22 -19.79
C TRP A 83 6.06 -6.39 -18.86
N GLY A 84 6.99 -7.27 -19.23
CA GLY A 84 7.46 -8.37 -18.37
C GLY A 84 6.44 -9.48 -18.17
N TYR A 85 5.53 -9.68 -19.13
CA TYR A 85 4.55 -10.78 -19.10
C TYR A 85 5.08 -12.11 -19.66
N GLY A 86 6.29 -12.12 -20.22
CA GLY A 86 6.90 -13.35 -20.74
C GLY A 86 7.13 -14.38 -19.63
N GLY A 87 6.69 -15.62 -19.85
CA GLY A 87 6.81 -16.70 -18.86
C GLY A 87 5.75 -16.67 -17.74
N LEU A 88 4.71 -15.85 -17.87
CA LEU A 88 3.59 -15.82 -16.92
C LEU A 88 2.87 -17.18 -16.87
N ASP A 89 2.70 -17.72 -15.67
CA ASP A 89 1.76 -18.82 -15.41
C ASP A 89 0.32 -18.29 -15.50
N HIS A 90 -0.26 -18.41 -16.70
CA HIS A 90 -1.64 -17.97 -16.97
C HIS A 90 -2.66 -18.71 -16.12
N SER A 91 -2.44 -19.98 -15.79
CA SER A 91 -3.37 -20.76 -14.96
C SER A 91 -3.45 -20.17 -13.57
N LEU A 92 -2.29 -19.99 -12.93
CA LEU A 92 -2.22 -19.34 -11.63
C LEU A 92 -2.77 -17.92 -11.68
N TYR A 93 -2.40 -17.13 -12.69
CA TYR A 93 -2.90 -15.77 -12.85
C TYR A 93 -4.43 -15.72 -12.76
N TYR A 94 -5.13 -16.61 -13.48
CA TYR A 94 -6.59 -16.68 -13.46
C TYR A 94 -7.16 -17.15 -12.13
N ASP A 95 -6.53 -18.14 -11.48
CA ASP A 95 -6.95 -18.59 -10.15
C ASP A 95 -6.88 -17.44 -9.14
N LEU A 96 -5.84 -16.60 -9.20
CA LEU A 96 -5.69 -15.46 -8.28
C LEU A 96 -6.70 -14.33 -8.52
N LEU A 97 -7.33 -14.27 -9.69
CA LEU A 97 -8.40 -13.31 -9.94
C LEU A 97 -9.71 -13.71 -9.25
N ASP A 98 -9.91 -15.00 -8.97
CA ASP A 98 -11.02 -15.50 -8.17
C ASP A 98 -10.77 -15.25 -6.66
N GLU A 99 -11.80 -14.87 -5.91
CA GLU A 99 -11.67 -14.63 -4.47
C GLU A 99 -11.66 -15.91 -3.63
N THR A 100 -12.07 -17.05 -4.21
CA THR A 100 -12.32 -18.29 -3.46
C THR A 100 -11.18 -19.31 -3.53
N THR A 101 -10.28 -19.19 -4.50
CA THR A 101 -9.26 -20.23 -4.79
C THR A 101 -7.84 -19.83 -4.41
N TRP A 102 -7.55 -18.53 -4.27
CA TRP A 102 -6.16 -18.03 -4.13
C TRP A 102 -5.38 -18.61 -2.94
N ILE A 103 -6.05 -18.94 -1.82
CA ILE A 103 -5.40 -19.50 -0.64
C ILE A 103 -4.78 -20.86 -0.97
N GLU A 104 -5.52 -21.73 -1.66
CA GLU A 104 -5.01 -23.05 -2.04
C GLU A 104 -3.90 -22.91 -3.09
N SER A 105 -4.09 -22.01 -4.07
CA SER A 105 -3.11 -21.78 -5.14
C SER A 105 -1.76 -21.20 -4.67
N LEU A 106 -1.72 -20.56 -3.50
CA LEU A 106 -0.53 -19.91 -2.92
C LEU A 106 -0.14 -20.45 -1.54
N LYS A 107 -0.56 -21.68 -1.22
CA LYS A 107 -0.26 -22.31 0.08
C LYS A 107 1.24 -22.43 0.35
N ASP A 108 2.03 -22.70 -0.68
CA ASP A 108 3.49 -22.73 -0.64
C ASP A 108 4.10 -21.37 -0.25
N ILE A 109 3.56 -20.28 -0.82
CA ILE A 109 3.99 -18.92 -0.48
C ILE A 109 3.54 -18.52 0.93
N LEU A 110 2.34 -18.94 1.36
CA LEU A 110 1.85 -18.68 2.71
C LEU A 110 2.74 -19.32 3.78
N VAL A 111 3.17 -20.57 3.60
CA VAL A 111 4.11 -21.22 4.53
C VAL A 111 5.43 -20.44 4.64
N ILE A 112 5.96 -19.97 3.51
CA ILE A 112 7.16 -19.12 3.51
C ILE A 112 6.91 -17.82 4.27
N LEU A 113 5.78 -17.16 4.03
CA LEU A 113 5.44 -15.91 4.70
C LEU A 113 5.23 -16.12 6.20
N GLU A 114 4.62 -17.22 6.65
CA GLU A 114 4.48 -17.56 8.06
C GLU A 114 5.84 -17.65 8.78
N GLU A 115 6.82 -18.31 8.15
CA GLU A 115 8.19 -18.40 8.68
C GLU A 115 8.87 -17.03 8.76
N LEU A 116 8.74 -16.21 7.70
CA LEU A 116 9.30 -14.86 7.68
C LEU A 116 8.61 -13.96 8.72
N PHE A 117 7.28 -14.01 8.83
CA PHE A 117 6.52 -13.21 9.79
C PHE A 117 6.81 -13.58 11.24
N ALA A 118 7.17 -14.85 11.51
CA ALA A 118 7.62 -15.26 12.83
C ALA A 118 8.97 -14.63 13.22
N LEU A 119 9.82 -14.34 12.24
CA LEU A 119 11.16 -13.75 12.43
C LEU A 119 11.21 -12.23 12.26
N ARG A 120 10.11 -11.60 11.85
CA ARG A 120 10.06 -10.15 11.64
C ARG A 120 10.35 -9.36 12.93
N PRO A 121 10.91 -8.14 12.82
CA PRO A 121 11.15 -7.28 13.98
C PRO A 121 9.92 -7.09 14.87
N SER A 122 10.13 -6.88 16.16
CA SER A 122 9.06 -6.51 17.08
C SER A 122 8.50 -5.13 16.75
N VAL A 123 7.19 -4.96 16.87
CA VAL A 123 6.54 -3.67 16.62
C VAL A 123 7.01 -2.61 17.60
N ASP A 124 7.23 -1.41 17.08
CA ASP A 124 7.36 -0.19 17.85
C ASP A 124 6.03 0.57 17.82
N VAL A 125 5.29 0.44 18.91
CA VAL A 125 4.00 1.12 19.09
C VAL A 125 4.11 2.64 19.18
N GLN A 126 5.31 3.21 19.34
CA GLN A 126 5.50 4.66 19.37
C GLN A 126 5.33 5.28 17.98
N ILE A 127 5.60 4.50 16.93
CA ILE A 127 5.42 4.88 15.52
C ILE A 127 4.19 4.21 14.91
N ASP A 128 3.21 3.83 15.74
CA ASP A 128 1.96 3.18 15.36
C ASP A 128 2.11 1.85 14.58
N GLN A 129 3.25 1.16 14.67
CA GLN A 129 3.44 -0.15 14.00
C GLN A 129 2.47 -1.21 14.53
N SER A 130 2.04 -2.09 13.63
CA SER A 130 1.14 -3.20 13.96
C SER A 130 1.43 -4.42 13.10
N LYS A 131 1.13 -5.60 13.64
CA LYS A 131 1.46 -6.87 13.00
C LYS A 131 0.29 -7.35 12.13
N CYS A 132 0.25 -7.06 10.83
CA CYS A 132 -0.72 -7.77 9.98
C CYS A 132 -0.40 -9.27 9.88
N THR A 133 -1.38 -10.07 9.48
CA THR A 133 -1.17 -11.51 9.23
C THR A 133 -0.51 -11.77 7.86
N PRO A 134 0.20 -12.90 7.67
CA PRO A 134 0.74 -13.31 6.37
C PRO A 134 -0.28 -13.25 5.22
N GLU A 135 -1.51 -13.71 5.47
CA GLU A 135 -2.60 -13.71 4.50
C GLU A 135 -3.00 -12.29 4.12
N THR A 136 -2.98 -11.35 5.07
CA THR A 136 -3.30 -9.94 4.80
C THR A 136 -2.27 -9.35 3.85
N SER A 137 -0.99 -9.53 4.15
CA SER A 137 0.10 -9.03 3.30
C SER A 137 0.04 -9.61 1.89
N LEU A 138 -0.17 -10.92 1.76
CA LEU A 138 -0.31 -11.58 0.46
C LEU A 138 -1.57 -11.13 -0.29
N ARG A 139 -2.70 -10.96 0.41
CA ARG A 139 -3.94 -10.47 -0.18
C ARG A 139 -3.80 -9.04 -0.72
N ARG A 140 -2.98 -8.17 -0.10
CA ARG A 140 -2.63 -6.84 -0.63
C ARG A 140 -1.84 -6.94 -1.94
N ALA A 141 -0.87 -7.86 -2.02
CA ALA A 141 -0.13 -8.13 -3.27
C ALA A 141 -1.04 -8.67 -4.39
N ILE A 142 -1.97 -9.58 -4.07
CA ILE A 142 -2.98 -10.06 -5.03
C ILE A 142 -3.91 -8.92 -5.46
N LEU A 143 -4.28 -8.01 -4.55
CA LEU A 143 -5.06 -6.83 -4.92
C LEU A 143 -4.30 -5.95 -5.92
N CYS A 144 -2.98 -5.82 -5.77
CA CYS A 144 -2.11 -5.16 -6.75
C CYS A 144 -2.23 -5.79 -8.14
N LEU A 145 -2.19 -7.14 -8.21
CA LEU A 145 -2.36 -7.90 -9.44
C LEU A 145 -3.75 -7.64 -10.07
N LYS A 146 -4.81 -7.72 -9.26
CA LYS A 146 -6.20 -7.46 -9.67
C LYS A 146 -6.43 -6.05 -10.21
N GLN A 147 -5.61 -5.09 -9.80
CA GLN A 147 -5.67 -3.71 -10.30
C GLN A 147 -4.71 -3.42 -11.46
N HIS A 148 -4.09 -4.46 -12.05
CA HIS A 148 -3.08 -4.36 -13.11
C HIS A 148 -1.88 -3.47 -12.72
N ALA A 149 -1.54 -3.47 -11.43
CA ALA A 149 -0.53 -2.60 -10.84
C ALA A 149 0.71 -3.39 -10.34
N LEU A 150 0.74 -4.72 -10.57
CA LEU A 150 1.83 -5.60 -10.13
C LEU A 150 2.89 -5.81 -11.24
N ILE A 151 2.51 -6.50 -12.32
CA ILE A 151 3.46 -6.97 -13.34
C ILE A 151 3.95 -5.81 -14.21
N GLY A 152 5.27 -5.64 -14.28
CA GLY A 152 5.94 -4.63 -15.10
C GLY A 152 5.82 -3.21 -14.54
N LYS A 153 5.52 -3.06 -13.25
CA LYS A 153 5.24 -1.76 -12.62
C LYS A 153 6.33 -1.36 -11.61
N LYS A 154 6.47 -0.06 -11.37
CA LYS A 154 7.24 0.49 -10.25
C LYS A 154 6.30 0.74 -9.07
N ILE A 155 6.51 0.02 -7.98
CA ILE A 155 5.61 0.00 -6.82
C ILE A 155 6.34 0.63 -5.64
N LEU A 156 5.65 1.46 -4.86
CA LEU A 156 6.19 2.04 -3.64
C LEU A 156 5.43 1.52 -2.41
N CYS A 157 6.15 1.10 -1.37
CA CYS A 157 5.58 0.93 -0.02
C CYS A 157 6.01 2.12 0.84
N VAL A 158 5.05 2.92 1.30
CA VAL A 158 5.25 4.04 2.22
C VAL A 158 4.91 3.56 3.63
N GLY A 159 5.94 3.11 4.36
CA GLY A 159 5.86 2.20 5.49
C GLY A 159 5.69 0.74 5.03
N ASP A 160 6.41 -0.21 5.66
CA ASP A 160 6.28 -1.64 5.32
C ASP A 160 6.57 -2.62 6.47
N ASP A 161 6.12 -2.31 7.69
CA ASP A 161 6.12 -3.24 8.82
C ASP A 161 5.27 -4.51 8.57
N ASP A 162 4.34 -4.40 7.61
CA ASP A 162 3.47 -5.45 7.10
C ASP A 162 4.11 -6.33 6.00
N LEU A 163 5.36 -6.07 5.60
CA LEU A 163 6.13 -6.84 4.61
C LEU A 163 5.39 -7.04 3.28
N VAL A 164 4.61 -6.05 2.84
CA VAL A 164 3.88 -6.09 1.57
C VAL A 164 4.85 -6.16 0.40
N SER A 165 6.02 -5.50 0.51
CA SER A 165 7.07 -5.59 -0.50
C SER A 165 7.57 -7.03 -0.71
N VAL A 166 7.76 -7.78 0.39
CA VAL A 166 8.16 -9.18 0.36
C VAL A 166 7.07 -10.05 -0.27
N SER A 167 5.81 -9.84 0.12
CA SER A 167 4.66 -10.54 -0.47
C SER A 167 4.56 -10.31 -1.99
N ILE A 168 4.81 -9.08 -2.46
CA ILE A 168 4.88 -8.76 -3.89
C ILE A 168 6.00 -9.54 -4.57
N GLY A 169 7.21 -9.54 -3.99
CA GLY A 169 8.36 -10.25 -4.55
C GLY A 169 8.13 -11.75 -4.66
N LEU A 170 7.61 -12.38 -3.61
CA LEU A 170 7.29 -13.82 -3.59
C LEU A 170 6.17 -14.16 -4.59
N LEU A 171 5.14 -13.32 -4.67
CA LEU A 171 4.06 -13.51 -5.63
C LEU A 171 4.57 -13.44 -7.08
N LEU A 172 5.48 -12.51 -7.39
CA LEU A 172 6.11 -12.43 -8.70
C LEU A 172 6.90 -13.70 -9.02
N GLN A 173 7.72 -14.20 -8.09
CA GLN A 173 8.44 -15.47 -8.31
C GLN A 173 7.48 -16.63 -8.60
N ARG A 174 6.35 -16.67 -7.90
CA ARG A 174 5.36 -17.73 -8.06
C ARG A 174 4.59 -17.64 -9.37
N LEU A 175 4.34 -16.43 -9.87
CA LEU A 175 3.71 -16.16 -11.17
C LEU A 175 4.64 -16.42 -12.36
N PHE A 176 5.96 -16.41 -12.13
CA PHE A 176 6.99 -16.62 -13.16
C PHE A 176 7.93 -17.76 -12.73
N PRO A 177 7.47 -19.03 -12.75
CA PRO A 177 8.18 -20.17 -12.15
C PRO A 177 9.52 -20.49 -12.82
N ASP A 178 9.67 -20.18 -14.11
CA ASP A 178 10.94 -20.33 -14.84
C ASP A 178 11.93 -19.17 -14.57
N GLY A 179 11.55 -18.24 -13.71
CA GLY A 179 12.29 -17.02 -13.40
C GLY A 179 12.20 -15.97 -14.51
N GLY A 180 13.12 -14.99 -14.48
CA GLY A 180 13.31 -14.03 -15.57
C GLY A 180 12.45 -12.78 -15.54
N HIS A 181 11.51 -12.64 -14.59
CA HIS A 181 10.79 -11.38 -14.41
C HIS A 181 11.71 -10.30 -13.81
N THR A 182 12.07 -9.30 -14.62
CA THR A 182 13.04 -8.25 -14.25
C THR A 182 12.49 -6.82 -14.36
N VAL A 183 11.23 -6.68 -14.76
CA VAL A 183 10.64 -5.37 -15.10
C VAL A 183 9.98 -4.70 -13.89
N THR A 184 9.36 -5.47 -12.99
CA THR A 184 8.77 -4.92 -11.76
C THR A 184 9.86 -4.54 -10.77
N HIS A 185 9.67 -3.39 -10.11
CA HIS A 185 10.52 -2.93 -9.02
C HIS A 185 9.67 -2.46 -7.86
N VAL A 186 10.11 -2.72 -6.63
CA VAL A 186 9.43 -2.29 -5.40
C VAL A 186 10.40 -1.47 -4.56
N ASP A 187 10.06 -0.23 -4.24
CA ASP A 187 10.83 0.56 -3.27
C ASP A 187 10.08 0.66 -1.95
N VAL A 188 10.80 0.59 -0.85
CA VAL A 188 10.28 0.73 0.52
C VAL A 188 10.85 1.99 1.14
N LEU A 189 9.98 2.87 1.64
CA LEU A 189 10.35 4.03 2.45
C LEU A 189 9.89 3.77 3.88
N ASP A 190 10.83 3.71 4.83
CA ASP A 190 10.49 3.54 6.25
C ASP A 190 11.49 4.30 7.13
N ILE A 191 11.06 4.69 8.33
CA ILE A 191 11.93 5.29 9.34
C ILE A 191 12.69 4.21 10.12
N ASP A 192 12.09 3.02 10.25
CA ASP A 192 12.59 1.93 11.08
C ASP A 192 13.61 1.06 10.35
N GLU A 193 14.89 1.31 10.64
CA GLU A 193 16.01 0.58 10.06
C GLU A 193 15.96 -0.93 10.34
N ARG A 194 15.26 -1.38 11.40
CA ARG A 194 15.14 -2.81 11.72
C ARG A 194 14.34 -3.53 10.65
N PHE A 195 13.24 -2.94 10.20
CA PHE A 195 12.41 -3.50 9.13
C PHE A 195 13.12 -3.40 7.78
N LEU A 196 13.75 -2.26 7.48
CA LEU A 196 14.50 -2.09 6.23
C LEU A 196 15.60 -3.14 6.08
N ARG A 197 16.46 -3.32 7.09
CA ARG A 197 17.51 -4.35 7.05
C ARG A 197 16.93 -5.75 6.91
N TYR A 198 15.80 -6.03 7.59
CA TYR A 198 15.14 -7.32 7.49
C TYR A 198 14.60 -7.61 6.08
N ILE A 199 13.94 -6.63 5.46
CA ILE A 199 13.45 -6.71 4.09
C ILE A 199 14.62 -6.85 3.09
N GLU A 200 15.69 -6.07 3.26
CA GLU A 200 16.90 -6.16 2.43
C GLU A 200 17.56 -7.54 2.49
N THR A 201 17.65 -8.14 3.68
CA THR A 201 18.16 -9.51 3.85
C THR A 201 17.31 -10.50 3.06
N ILE A 202 15.99 -10.47 3.21
CA ILE A 202 15.07 -11.36 2.48
C ILE A 202 15.21 -11.13 0.97
N ALA A 203 15.22 -9.86 0.54
CA ALA A 203 15.32 -9.49 -0.86
C ALA A 203 16.62 -10.02 -1.48
N LYS A 204 17.74 -9.90 -0.78
CA LYS A 204 19.03 -10.43 -1.25
C LYS A 204 19.07 -11.95 -1.29
N GLU A 205 18.61 -12.62 -0.23
CA GLU A 205 18.64 -14.08 -0.14
C GLU A 205 17.74 -14.76 -1.18
N ARG A 206 16.60 -14.14 -1.48
CA ARG A 206 15.62 -14.68 -2.43
C ARG A 206 15.69 -14.04 -3.82
N GLY A 207 16.50 -13.01 -4.03
CA GLY A 207 16.56 -12.28 -5.29
C GLY A 207 15.26 -11.53 -5.62
N LEU A 208 14.62 -10.92 -4.63
CA LEU A 208 13.40 -10.13 -4.82
C LEU A 208 13.75 -8.73 -5.36
N PRO A 209 12.91 -8.12 -6.20
CA PRO A 209 13.19 -6.84 -6.84
C PRO A 209 12.90 -5.64 -5.91
N ILE A 210 13.43 -5.66 -4.70
CA ILE A 210 13.11 -4.70 -3.63
C ILE A 210 14.31 -3.78 -3.35
N GLY A 211 14.08 -2.47 -3.40
CA GLY A 211 14.94 -1.41 -2.88
C GLY A 211 14.42 -0.87 -1.55
N CYS A 212 15.31 -0.47 -0.65
CA CYS A 212 14.94 0.09 0.66
C CYS A 212 15.60 1.46 0.86
N HIS A 213 14.84 2.39 1.44
CA HIS A 213 15.26 3.75 1.70
C HIS A 213 14.84 4.17 3.11
N GLN A 214 15.83 4.47 3.95
CA GLN A 214 15.57 5.02 5.27
C GLN A 214 15.19 6.49 5.16
N LEU A 215 13.96 6.83 5.51
CA LEU A 215 13.43 8.19 5.45
C LEU A 215 12.43 8.42 6.58
N ASP A 216 12.58 9.55 7.27
CA ASP A 216 11.48 10.10 8.07
C ASP A 216 10.52 10.83 7.13
N LEU A 217 9.28 10.34 7.04
CA LEU A 217 8.25 10.93 6.18
C LEU A 217 7.79 12.32 6.65
N ARG A 218 8.20 12.77 7.84
CA ARG A 218 8.06 14.17 8.25
C ARG A 218 8.86 15.09 7.35
N GLU A 219 10.03 14.67 6.91
CA GLU A 219 10.84 15.46 5.99
C GLU A 219 10.29 15.42 4.55
N PRO A 220 10.60 16.43 3.72
CA PRO A 220 10.21 16.42 2.31
C PRO A 220 10.74 15.18 1.59
N LEU A 221 9.93 14.63 0.68
CA LEU A 221 10.35 13.50 -0.14
C LEU A 221 11.54 13.90 -1.04
N PRO A 222 12.66 13.15 -1.08
CA PRO A 222 13.78 13.42 -1.98
C PRO A 222 13.34 13.52 -3.45
N GLU A 223 13.86 14.53 -4.17
CA GLU A 223 13.46 14.81 -5.56
C GLU A 223 13.69 13.61 -6.50
N ASN A 224 14.73 12.81 -6.22
CA ASN A 224 15.06 11.61 -6.98
C ASN A 224 14.05 10.46 -6.79
N LEU A 225 12.98 10.65 -6.01
CA LEU A 225 11.86 9.71 -5.88
C LEU A 225 10.56 10.26 -6.49
N HIS A 226 10.53 11.52 -6.94
CA HIS A 226 9.31 12.16 -7.43
C HIS A 226 8.85 11.60 -8.77
N GLY A 227 7.55 11.39 -8.92
CA GLY A 227 6.92 11.10 -10.21
C GLY A 227 7.38 9.82 -10.92
N GLN A 228 7.84 8.81 -10.18
CA GLN A 228 8.45 7.59 -10.74
C GLN A 228 7.61 6.32 -10.60
N PHE A 229 6.67 6.30 -9.66
CA PHE A 229 5.94 5.08 -9.32
C PHE A 229 4.59 5.00 -10.03
N ASP A 230 4.16 3.78 -10.32
CA ASP A 230 2.88 3.45 -10.95
C ASP A 230 1.78 3.22 -9.90
N CYS A 231 2.13 2.84 -8.69
CA CYS A 231 1.20 2.73 -7.57
C CYS A 231 1.96 2.81 -6.24
N PHE A 232 1.22 2.96 -5.14
CA PHE A 232 1.82 2.80 -3.81
C PHE A 232 0.87 2.18 -2.79
N PHE A 233 1.47 1.54 -1.79
CA PHE A 233 0.82 1.02 -0.59
C PHE A 233 1.17 1.89 0.62
N THR A 234 0.22 2.03 1.53
CA THR A 234 0.49 2.58 2.86
C THR A 234 -0.55 2.10 3.88
N ASP A 235 -0.09 1.80 5.09
CA ASP A 235 -0.91 1.60 6.30
C ASP A 235 -0.48 2.65 7.33
N PRO A 236 -0.94 3.90 7.18
CA PRO A 236 -0.38 5.03 7.90
C PRO A 236 -0.90 5.09 9.35
N PRO A 237 -0.31 5.96 10.20
CA PRO A 237 -0.87 6.26 11.51
C PRO A 237 -2.37 6.60 11.44
N TYR A 238 -3.16 6.10 12.40
CA TYR A 238 -4.63 6.19 12.35
C TYR A 238 -5.22 7.54 12.78
N THR A 239 -4.47 8.61 12.52
CA THR A 239 -4.84 10.03 12.65
C THR A 239 -5.14 10.60 11.25
N LEU A 240 -5.93 11.68 11.15
CA LEU A 240 -6.18 12.31 9.83
C LEU A 240 -4.90 12.92 9.26
N GLN A 241 -4.09 13.52 10.13
CA GLN A 241 -2.81 14.12 9.79
C GLN A 241 -1.81 13.08 9.29
N GLY A 242 -1.68 11.94 9.98
CA GLY A 242 -0.76 10.89 9.58
C GLY A 242 -1.16 10.21 8.28
N MET A 243 -2.45 9.92 8.11
CA MET A 243 -2.97 9.49 6.81
C MET A 243 -2.66 10.53 5.73
N GLY A 244 -2.94 11.81 5.98
CA GLY A 244 -2.71 12.89 5.03
C GLY A 244 -1.24 13.03 4.64
N LEU A 245 -0.31 12.93 5.59
CA LEU A 245 1.13 13.01 5.35
C LEU A 245 1.63 11.85 4.49
N PHE A 246 1.32 10.61 4.87
CA PHE A 246 1.78 9.42 4.15
C PHE A 246 1.20 9.36 2.73
N VAL A 247 -0.09 9.66 2.58
CA VAL A 247 -0.72 9.77 1.25
C VAL A 247 -0.09 10.91 0.44
N SER A 248 0.25 12.04 1.06
CA SER A 248 0.93 13.15 0.36
C SER A 248 2.31 12.74 -0.16
N ARG A 249 3.12 12.04 0.65
CA ARG A 249 4.44 11.51 0.23
C ARG A 249 4.29 10.52 -0.93
N GLY A 250 3.32 9.61 -0.84
CA GLY A 250 2.99 8.71 -1.95
C GLY A 250 2.54 9.44 -3.21
N ILE A 251 1.72 10.50 -3.11
CA ILE A 251 1.32 11.34 -4.26
C ILE A 251 2.51 12.03 -4.91
N GLN A 252 3.48 12.53 -4.13
CA GLN A 252 4.71 13.15 -4.66
C GLN A 252 5.53 12.14 -5.48
N ALA A 253 5.61 10.90 -4.99
CA ALA A 253 6.33 9.82 -5.65
C ALA A 253 5.61 9.27 -6.91
N LEU A 254 4.28 9.33 -6.95
CA LEU A 254 3.47 8.78 -8.03
C LEU A 254 3.62 9.55 -9.35
N LYS A 255 3.77 8.85 -10.48
CA LYS A 255 3.79 9.43 -11.84
C LYS A 255 2.58 10.31 -12.10
N ARG A 256 2.75 11.37 -12.89
CA ARG A 256 1.70 12.36 -13.22
C ARG A 256 0.69 11.84 -14.26
N GLU A 257 0.11 10.67 -14.01
CA GLU A 257 -0.82 9.99 -14.90
C GLU A 257 -2.17 9.75 -14.22
N LYS A 258 -3.26 9.93 -14.96
CA LYS A 258 -4.63 9.70 -14.47
C LYS A 258 -4.86 8.21 -14.24
N GLY A 259 -5.51 7.88 -13.13
CA GLY A 259 -5.97 6.52 -12.85
C GLY A 259 -4.99 5.64 -12.08
N LEU A 260 -3.77 6.12 -11.76
CA LEU A 260 -2.82 5.30 -10.99
C LEU A 260 -3.42 4.97 -9.60
N PRO A 261 -3.36 3.70 -9.16
CA PRO A 261 -3.95 3.27 -7.91
C PRO A 261 -3.11 3.63 -6.69
N ILE A 262 -3.81 3.94 -5.61
CA ILE A 262 -3.27 4.13 -4.27
C ILE A 262 -3.98 3.12 -3.37
N PHE A 263 -3.20 2.28 -2.70
CA PHE A 263 -3.68 1.25 -1.80
C PHE A 263 -3.51 1.71 -0.35
N LEU A 264 -4.61 2.12 0.27
CA LEU A 264 -4.62 2.69 1.61
C LEU A 264 -5.33 1.76 2.58
N SER A 265 -4.57 1.18 3.51
CA SER A 265 -5.12 0.51 4.68
C SER A 265 -5.48 1.53 5.74
N PHE A 266 -6.64 1.36 6.40
CA PHE A 266 -7.02 2.26 7.48
C PHE A 266 -8.02 1.61 8.43
N ALA A 267 -7.94 1.90 9.73
CA ALA A 267 -8.90 1.40 10.72
C ALA A 267 -10.35 1.84 10.46
N HIS A 268 -11.31 1.03 10.90
CA HIS A 268 -12.71 1.47 10.97
C HIS A 268 -12.88 2.55 12.03
N LYS A 269 -13.51 3.67 11.68
CA LYS A 269 -13.75 4.81 12.58
C LYS A 269 -15.22 5.21 12.55
N SER A 270 -15.60 6.16 13.42
CA SER A 270 -16.97 6.68 13.46
C SER A 270 -17.38 7.32 12.11
N PRO A 271 -18.67 7.35 11.77
CA PRO A 271 -19.15 7.97 10.53
C PRO A 271 -18.63 9.41 10.31
N SER A 272 -18.55 10.21 11.37
CA SER A 272 -18.02 11.58 11.30
C SER A 272 -16.53 11.61 10.94
N PHE A 273 -15.74 10.67 11.45
CA PHE A 273 -14.33 10.53 11.09
C PHE A 273 -14.20 10.05 9.64
N MET A 274 -15.01 9.07 9.23
CA MET A 274 -15.02 8.58 7.84
C MET A 274 -15.37 9.69 6.85
N LEU A 275 -16.31 10.57 7.18
CA LEU A 275 -16.62 11.76 6.38
C LEU A 275 -15.44 12.73 6.32
N ALA A 276 -14.76 12.99 7.44
CA ALA A 276 -13.57 13.84 7.46
C ALA A 276 -12.45 13.26 6.57
N MET A 277 -12.20 11.96 6.69
CA MET A 277 -11.25 11.22 5.87
C MET A 277 -11.57 11.32 4.36
N GLN A 278 -12.83 11.12 3.97
CA GLN A 278 -13.25 11.29 2.57
C GLN A 278 -13.09 12.73 2.06
N ARG A 279 -13.29 13.74 2.93
CA ARG A 279 -13.03 15.15 2.59
C ARG A 279 -11.54 15.39 2.33
N GLU A 280 -10.65 14.74 3.07
CA GLU A 280 -9.20 14.82 2.80
C GLU A 280 -8.86 14.21 1.42
N PHE A 281 -9.46 13.07 1.05
CA PHE A 281 -9.26 12.50 -0.29
C PHE A 281 -9.70 13.47 -1.40
N VAL A 282 -10.86 14.11 -1.23
CA VAL A 282 -11.37 15.11 -2.18
C VAL A 282 -10.44 16.33 -2.24
N ARG A 283 -9.93 16.81 -1.10
CA ARG A 283 -9.00 17.96 -1.06
C ARG A 283 -7.69 17.66 -1.79
N MET A 284 -7.18 16.44 -1.65
CA MET A 284 -6.02 15.94 -2.39
C MET A 284 -6.33 15.61 -3.85
N GLY A 285 -7.57 15.80 -4.32
CA GLY A 285 -7.98 15.53 -5.70
C GLY A 285 -7.98 14.05 -6.06
N LEU A 286 -8.30 13.17 -5.11
CA LEU A 286 -8.40 11.73 -5.31
C LEU A 286 -9.86 11.27 -5.40
N THR A 287 -10.09 10.18 -6.14
CA THR A 287 -11.39 9.47 -6.14
C THR A 287 -11.27 8.14 -5.43
N VAL A 288 -12.30 7.75 -4.66
CA VAL A 288 -12.41 6.40 -4.08
C VAL A 288 -13.00 5.45 -5.14
N SER A 289 -12.20 4.52 -5.64
CA SER A 289 -12.62 3.50 -6.60
C SER A 289 -13.24 2.28 -5.93
N ALA A 290 -12.75 1.91 -4.74
CA ALA A 290 -13.29 0.81 -3.95
C ALA A 290 -12.98 1.00 -2.46
N ASN A 291 -13.81 0.41 -1.61
CA ASN A 291 -13.56 0.21 -0.19
C ASN A 291 -13.91 -1.24 0.17
N PHE A 292 -12.97 -1.98 0.73
CA PHE A 292 -13.15 -3.34 1.20
C PHE A 292 -13.13 -3.37 2.74
N PRO A 293 -14.31 -3.46 3.40
CA PRO A 293 -14.38 -3.59 4.84
C PRO A 293 -13.72 -4.88 5.31
N GLN A 294 -13.04 -4.82 6.47
CA GLN A 294 -12.46 -6.00 7.13
C GLN A 294 -11.43 -6.74 6.25
N PHE A 295 -10.77 -6.01 5.35
CA PHE A 295 -9.81 -6.55 4.41
C PHE A 295 -8.53 -7.01 5.12
N ASN A 296 -8.03 -6.19 6.04
CA ASN A 296 -6.80 -6.45 6.77
C ASN A 296 -7.09 -7.09 8.12
N ALA A 297 -6.29 -8.08 8.52
CA ALA A 297 -6.30 -8.69 9.84
C ALA A 297 -4.94 -8.47 10.52
N TYR A 298 -4.96 -8.26 11.84
CA TYR A 298 -3.76 -8.03 12.65
C TYR A 298 -3.66 -9.00 13.84
N GLU A 299 -2.45 -9.28 14.29
CA GLU A 299 -2.17 -10.10 15.47
C GLU A 299 -2.36 -9.30 16.77
N GLY A 300 -2.88 -9.93 17.84
CA GLY A 300 -2.69 -9.43 19.21
C GLY A 300 -3.66 -8.38 19.79
N ALA A 301 -4.61 -7.79 19.05
CA ALA A 301 -5.61 -6.85 19.62
C ALA A 301 -7.06 -7.40 19.69
N GLU A 302 -7.23 -8.49 20.45
CA GLU A 302 -8.51 -9.19 20.67
C GLU A 302 -9.67 -8.29 21.13
N MET A 303 -9.39 -7.12 21.72
CA MET A 303 -10.41 -6.15 22.17
C MET A 303 -11.11 -5.37 21.04
N ILE A 304 -10.57 -5.35 19.81
CA ILE A 304 -11.14 -4.61 18.65
C ILE A 304 -11.27 -5.53 17.43
N ALA A 305 -11.50 -6.83 17.60
CA ALA A 305 -11.69 -7.79 16.49
C ALA A 305 -10.61 -7.74 15.36
N ASN A 306 -9.46 -7.08 15.60
CA ASN A 306 -8.27 -6.96 14.77
C ASN A 306 -8.45 -6.74 13.27
N ARG A 307 -9.47 -6.01 12.82
CA ARG A 307 -9.70 -5.82 11.39
C ARG A 307 -9.80 -4.35 10.97
N SER A 308 -9.13 -4.02 9.88
CA SER A 308 -9.21 -2.71 9.22
C SER A 308 -9.77 -2.84 7.80
N GLN A 309 -9.86 -1.75 7.06
CA GLN A 309 -10.39 -1.71 5.70
C GLN A 309 -9.29 -1.31 4.72
N MET A 310 -9.50 -1.66 3.45
CA MET A 310 -8.61 -1.31 2.34
C MET A 310 -9.35 -0.43 1.34
N PHE A 311 -8.80 0.75 1.10
CA PHE A 311 -9.27 1.67 0.05
C PHE A 311 -8.40 1.52 -1.19
N ILE A 312 -9.06 1.56 -2.36
CA ILE A 312 -8.40 1.84 -3.62
C ILE A 312 -8.77 3.26 -4.00
N LEU A 313 -7.81 4.18 -3.89
CA LEU A 313 -7.96 5.53 -4.41
C LEU A 313 -7.34 5.59 -5.82
N ARG A 314 -7.77 6.56 -6.61
CA ARG A 314 -7.25 6.79 -7.97
C ARG A 314 -6.85 8.24 -8.14
N ARG A 315 -5.68 8.44 -8.76
CA ARG A 315 -5.18 9.75 -9.16
C ARG A 315 -6.06 10.39 -10.24
N THR A 316 -6.27 11.70 -10.16
CA THR A 316 -6.92 12.54 -11.16
C THR A 316 -5.94 13.59 -11.70
N ASP A 317 -6.40 14.46 -12.61
CA ASP A 317 -5.66 15.65 -13.04
C ASP A 317 -5.55 16.73 -11.96
N GLN A 318 -6.40 16.67 -10.92
CA GLN A 318 -6.40 17.62 -9.81
C GLN A 318 -5.54 17.14 -8.62
N THR A 319 -4.98 15.93 -8.71
CA THR A 319 -4.26 15.34 -7.59
C THR A 319 -3.01 16.13 -7.23
N LYS A 320 -2.94 16.54 -5.97
CA LYS A 320 -1.81 17.23 -5.36
C LYS A 320 -1.62 16.76 -3.92
N PRO A 321 -0.38 16.70 -3.43
CA PRO A 321 -0.14 16.42 -2.01
C PRO A 321 -0.73 17.56 -1.16
N GLU A 322 -1.28 17.22 0.00
CA GLU A 322 -1.69 18.22 1.00
C GLU A 322 -0.46 18.77 1.72
N TYR A 323 0.51 17.91 2.01
CA TYR A 323 1.76 18.25 2.70
C TYR A 323 2.95 18.01 1.77
N SER A 324 3.69 19.07 1.42
CA SER A 324 4.90 18.97 0.56
C SER A 324 6.20 19.27 1.30
N GLU A 325 6.12 20.11 2.34
CA GLU A 325 7.25 20.56 3.15
C GLU A 325 7.44 19.67 4.39
N THR A 326 8.39 20.04 5.25
CA THR A 326 8.59 19.44 6.57
C THR A 326 7.31 19.52 7.40
N PHE A 327 6.94 18.39 8.00
CA PHE A 327 5.76 18.24 8.84
C PHE A 327 6.14 18.26 10.32
N THR A 328 5.60 19.22 11.07
CA THR A 328 5.97 19.47 12.48
C THR A 328 4.87 19.12 13.49
N ASP A 329 3.67 18.80 13.03
CA ASP A 329 2.54 18.50 13.91
C ASP A 329 2.61 17.07 14.46
N ALA A 330 1.73 16.77 15.43
CA ALA A 330 1.57 15.43 15.96
C ALA A 330 1.08 14.46 14.87
N LEU A 331 1.83 13.38 14.69
CA LEU A 331 1.67 12.39 13.62
C LEU A 331 1.03 11.10 14.14
N TYR A 332 1.66 10.51 15.16
CA TYR A 332 1.30 9.20 15.68
C TYR A 332 0.15 9.25 16.67
N THR A 333 -0.57 8.15 16.85
CA THR A 333 -1.70 8.08 17.77
C THR A 333 -1.28 8.41 19.20
N GLY A 334 -0.08 7.99 19.61
CA GLY A 334 0.50 8.33 20.91
C GLY A 334 0.76 9.83 21.12
N GLU A 335 1.10 10.55 20.04
CA GLU A 335 1.35 12.00 20.07
C GLU A 335 0.06 12.81 20.12
N VAL A 336 -0.96 12.37 19.35
CA VAL A 336 -2.27 13.03 19.28
C VAL A 336 -3.12 12.73 20.51
N LYS A 337 -3.09 11.48 20.99
CA LYS A 337 -3.86 11.02 22.16
C LYS A 337 -2.91 10.70 23.30
N GLN A 338 -2.34 11.76 23.86
CA GLN A 338 -1.47 11.67 25.01
C GLN A 338 -2.23 11.07 26.19
N THR A 339 -1.76 9.91 26.66
CA THR A 339 -2.37 9.21 27.79
C THR A 339 -1.29 8.81 28.79
N LEU A 340 -1.56 9.05 30.07
CA LEU A 340 -0.79 8.52 31.17
C LEU A 340 -1.53 7.30 31.73
N ARG A 341 -0.89 6.14 31.64
CA ARG A 341 -1.42 4.87 32.13
C ARG A 341 -0.69 4.50 33.42
N THR A 342 -1.43 4.07 34.42
CA THR A 342 -0.85 3.55 35.67
C THR A 342 -0.94 2.04 35.64
N TYR A 343 0.21 1.38 35.72
CA TYR A 343 0.34 -0.07 35.81
C TYR A 343 0.75 -0.47 37.22
N ARG A 344 0.23 -1.59 37.71
CA ARG A 344 0.59 -2.15 39.01
C ARG A 344 1.29 -3.48 38.82
N CYS A 345 2.48 -3.60 39.39
CA CYS A 345 3.25 -4.84 39.37
C CYS A 345 2.49 -5.95 40.12
N LYS A 346 2.33 -7.12 39.50
CA LYS A 346 1.61 -8.25 40.12
C LYS A 346 2.32 -8.82 41.35
N GLN A 347 3.64 -8.67 41.44
CA GLN A 347 4.43 -9.24 42.53
C GLN A 347 4.55 -8.29 43.73
N CYS A 348 5.00 -7.05 43.52
CA CYS A 348 5.25 -6.12 44.63
C CYS A 348 4.18 -5.02 44.79
N SER A 349 3.13 -5.03 43.96
CA SER A 349 2.06 -4.01 43.94
C SER A 349 2.53 -2.57 43.70
N ARG A 350 3.79 -2.35 43.32
CA ARG A 350 4.29 -1.02 42.96
C ARG A 350 3.54 -0.50 41.74
N GLU A 351 3.14 0.76 41.83
CA GLU A 351 2.56 1.48 40.70
C GLU A 351 3.67 2.12 39.87
N VAL A 352 3.53 2.01 38.55
CA VAL A 352 4.47 2.51 37.54
C VAL A 352 3.67 3.29 36.50
N TYR A 353 4.15 4.47 36.17
CA TYR A 353 3.49 5.33 35.19
C TYR A 353 4.08 5.11 33.79
N VAL A 354 3.21 4.82 32.81
CA VAL A 354 3.59 4.49 31.43
C VAL A 354 2.88 5.44 30.47
N GLY A 355 3.64 6.12 29.62
CA GLY A 355 3.14 7.09 28.63
C GLY A 355 3.98 8.36 28.59
N ILE A 356 3.44 9.42 27.99
CA ILE A 356 4.17 10.69 27.90
C ILE A 356 4.38 11.26 29.31
N HIS A 357 5.63 11.60 29.64
CA HIS A 357 6.09 11.98 31.00
C HIS A 357 5.98 10.87 32.08
N GLY A 358 5.76 9.61 31.70
CA GLY A 358 5.83 8.46 32.61
C GLY A 358 7.27 7.99 32.89
N GLU A 359 7.42 7.07 33.84
CA GLU A 359 8.69 6.38 34.11
C GLU A 359 9.16 5.56 32.90
N PHE A 360 8.21 5.03 32.13
CA PHE A 360 8.47 4.27 30.90
C PHE A 360 7.60 4.80 29.77
N ALA A 361 8.09 4.73 28.53
CA ALA A 361 7.35 5.22 27.38
C ALA A 361 6.23 4.24 26.96
N THR A 362 6.49 2.93 27.03
CA THR A 362 5.56 1.87 26.64
C THR A 362 5.47 0.76 27.69
N ILE A 363 4.42 -0.07 27.62
CA ILE A 363 4.27 -1.19 28.56
C ILE A 363 5.27 -2.31 28.22
N GLU A 364 5.60 -2.48 26.95
CA GLU A 364 6.61 -3.42 26.47
C GLU A 364 7.99 -3.07 27.02
N GLN A 365 8.35 -1.77 27.05
CA GLN A 365 9.58 -1.31 27.69
C GLN A 365 9.61 -1.67 29.18
N LEU A 366 8.53 -1.38 29.91
CA LEU A 366 8.40 -1.73 31.33
C LEU A 366 8.51 -3.26 31.56
N LYS A 367 7.93 -4.08 30.69
CA LYS A 367 8.03 -5.54 30.79
C LYS A 367 9.47 -6.03 30.55
N ASN A 368 10.15 -5.46 29.57
CA ASN A 368 11.52 -5.84 29.22
C ASN A 368 12.54 -5.41 30.27
N GLU A 369 12.40 -4.22 30.84
CA GLU A 369 13.29 -3.70 31.88
C GLU A 369 12.95 -4.24 33.28
N GLY A 370 11.70 -4.68 33.48
CA GLY A 370 11.19 -5.21 34.74
C GLY A 370 10.83 -4.13 35.76
N CYS A 371 10.07 -4.52 36.78
CA CYS A 371 9.61 -3.61 37.82
C CYS A 371 10.79 -3.05 38.61
N THR A 372 10.92 -1.73 38.66
CA THR A 372 11.99 -1.02 39.41
C THR A 372 12.04 -1.33 40.91
N GLY A 373 11.02 -2.00 41.47
CA GLY A 373 11.01 -2.46 42.87
C GLY A 373 11.37 -3.94 43.09
N CYS A 374 11.13 -4.83 42.12
CA CYS A 374 11.30 -6.28 42.34
C CYS A 374 11.79 -7.09 41.12
N GLY A 375 12.00 -6.45 39.97
CA GLY A 375 12.42 -7.10 38.73
C GLY A 375 11.33 -7.87 37.98
N ASN A 376 10.11 -8.01 38.53
CA ASN A 376 9.01 -8.71 37.87
C ASN A 376 8.55 -8.03 36.58
N ASP A 377 8.16 -8.81 35.57
CA ASP A 377 7.78 -8.36 34.22
C ASP A 377 6.25 -8.37 33.99
N THR A 378 5.45 -8.75 34.98
CA THR A 378 3.99 -8.82 34.85
C THR A 378 3.27 -7.67 35.59
N PHE A 379 2.35 -7.01 34.88
CA PHE A 379 1.66 -5.82 35.35
C PHE A 379 0.18 -5.80 34.95
N ASP A 380 -0.67 -5.21 35.79
CA ASP A 380 -2.08 -4.90 35.48
C ASP A 380 -2.27 -3.40 35.26
N MET A 381 -3.04 -3.00 34.24
CA MET A 381 -3.39 -1.58 34.05
C MET A 381 -4.50 -1.18 35.03
N VAL A 382 -4.22 -0.21 35.90
CA VAL A 382 -5.13 0.24 36.97
C VAL A 382 -5.90 1.49 36.58
N ALA A 383 -5.26 2.39 35.84
CA ALA A 383 -5.86 3.66 35.44
C ALA A 383 -5.34 4.13 34.09
N LYS A 384 -6.17 4.91 33.38
CA LYS A 384 -5.79 5.62 32.16
C LYS A 384 -6.39 7.02 32.20
N LYS A 385 -5.53 8.04 32.14
CA LYS A 385 -5.91 9.45 32.04
C LYS A 385 -5.47 10.02 30.70
N GLN A 386 -6.31 10.84 30.06
CA GLN A 386 -5.86 11.67 28.96
C GLN A 386 -5.09 12.87 29.53
N VAL A 387 -3.92 13.13 28.97
CA VAL A 387 -3.16 14.35 29.26
C VAL A 387 -3.66 15.37 28.24
N SER A 388 -4.45 16.35 28.69
CA SER A 388 -4.80 17.48 27.85
C SER A 388 -3.55 18.33 27.66
N GLN A 389 -3.14 18.57 26.40
CA GLN A 389 -2.25 19.69 26.12
C GLN A 389 -3.01 20.97 26.51
N GLU A 390 -2.62 21.60 27.62
CA GLU A 390 -2.91 23.01 27.80
C GLU A 390 -2.26 23.73 26.61
N ARG A 391 -3.08 24.26 25.69
CA ARG A 391 -2.59 25.28 24.76
C ARG A 391 -2.04 26.40 25.63
N ASN A 392 -0.74 26.64 25.56
CA ASN A 392 -0.15 27.89 26.02
C ASN A 392 -0.65 29.01 25.09
N ASP A 393 -1.90 29.43 25.27
CA ASP A 393 -2.34 30.78 24.92
C ASP A 393 -1.85 31.70 26.04
N LYS A 394 -0.53 31.88 26.09
CA LYS A 394 0.13 32.98 26.79
C LYS A 394 1.07 33.62 25.79
N ASP A 395 0.48 34.40 24.90
CA ASP A 395 1.01 35.66 24.38
C ASP A 395 -0.10 36.27 23.56
N ASP A 396 -0.86 37.17 24.17
CA ASP A 396 -1.10 38.53 23.66
C ASP A 396 -2.31 39.16 24.36
N HIS A 397 -2.21 39.42 25.68
CA HIS A 397 -3.11 40.33 26.37
C HIS A 397 -2.40 41.00 27.55
N THR A 398 -1.63 42.04 27.23
CA THR A 398 -1.34 43.26 28.02
C THR A 398 -0.33 44.07 27.20
N ALA A 399 -0.47 45.35 26.87
CA ALA A 399 -1.33 46.41 27.33
C ALA A 399 -1.17 47.62 26.39
N GLY A 400 -2.14 48.54 26.38
CA GLY A 400 -1.95 49.93 25.94
C GLY A 400 -2.66 50.32 24.66
#